data_AF-A0A2H5YFN1-F1
#
_entry.id   AF-A0A2H5YFN1-F1
#
_cell.length_a   1.000
_cell.length_b   1.000
_cell.length_c   1.000
_cell.angle_alpha   90.00
_cell.angle_beta   90.00
_cell.angle_gamma   90.00
#
_symmetry.space_group_name_H-M   'P 1'
#
loop_
_entity.id
_entity.type
_entity.pdbx_description
1 polymer ?
#
loop_
_entity_poly.entity_id
_entity_poly.type
_entity_poly.pdbx_seq_one_letter_code
_entity_poly.pdbx_strand_id
1 'polypeptide(L)'
;MALKFLEEYLRRELERIGRADLMAGAVGGIGFTDDGSTIYVHLFPGPAAARRPGRAYVLAWQDYAEDPSQRLDCFRWLVREAKLNIRDHVHDIVRWLEAR
;
A
#
# COMPACT_ATOMS: atom_id res chain seq x y z
N MET A 1 1.07 10.19 -5.73
CA MET A 1 2.39 9.80 -6.27
C MET A 1 2.52 8.29 -6.19
N ALA A 2 2.85 7.62 -7.30
CA ALA A 2 2.96 6.16 -7.34
C ALA A 2 4.31 5.68 -6.76
N LEU A 3 4.26 4.66 -5.89
CA LEU A 3 5.42 4.09 -5.21
C LEU A 3 5.82 2.78 -5.87
N LYS A 4 6.38 2.88 -7.09
CA LYS A 4 6.73 1.71 -7.93
C LYS A 4 7.66 0.70 -7.26
N PHE A 5 8.53 1.14 -6.38
CA PHE A 5 9.40 0.23 -5.63
C PHE A 5 8.62 -0.61 -4.58
N LEU A 6 7.54 -0.09 -3.99
CA LEU A 6 6.64 -0.86 -3.12
C LEU A 6 5.78 -1.83 -3.94
N GLU A 7 5.36 -1.43 -5.14
CA GLU A 7 4.66 -2.35 -6.05
C GLU A 7 5.55 -3.54 -6.44
N GLU A 8 6.83 -3.29 -6.74
CA GLU A 8 7.82 -4.34 -6.99
C GLU A 8 8.08 -5.21 -5.75
N TYR A 9 8.08 -4.59 -4.56
CA TYR A 9 8.24 -5.31 -3.31
C TYR A 9 7.03 -6.24 -3.06
N LEU A 10 5.82 -5.73 -3.21
CA LEU A 10 4.59 -6.51 -3.09
C LEU A 10 4.56 -7.64 -4.12
N ARG A 11 4.97 -7.39 -5.37
CA ARG A 11 5.05 -8.45 -6.39
C ARG A 11 5.90 -9.63 -5.91
N ARG A 12 7.10 -9.34 -5.38
CA ARG A 12 8.00 -10.38 -4.87
C ARG A 12 7.41 -11.14 -3.68
N GLU A 13 6.75 -10.46 -2.74
CA GLU A 13 6.10 -11.15 -1.62
C GLU A 13 4.91 -12.00 -2.08
N LEU A 14 4.14 -11.55 -3.07
CA LEU A 14 3.05 -12.31 -3.68
C LEU A 14 3.57 -13.52 -4.47
N GLU A 15 4.65 -13.37 -5.23
CA GLU A 15 5.32 -14.48 -5.93
C GLU A 15 5.78 -15.56 -4.96
N ARG A 16 6.36 -15.18 -3.81
CA ARG A 16 6.83 -16.12 -2.77
C ARG A 16 5.72 -17.00 -2.22
N ILE A 17 4.48 -16.53 -2.22
CA ILE A 17 3.31 -17.29 -1.76
C ILE A 17 2.46 -17.85 -2.91
N GLY A 18 2.96 -17.79 -4.15
CA GLY A 18 2.29 -18.34 -5.33
C GLY A 18 1.08 -17.52 -5.82
N ARG A 19 1.01 -16.22 -5.47
CA ARG A 19 -0.10 -15.31 -5.80
C ARG A 19 0.29 -14.16 -6.74
N ALA A 20 1.22 -14.43 -7.64
CA ALA A 20 1.67 -13.45 -8.64
C ALA A 20 0.54 -12.96 -9.56
N ASP A 21 -0.50 -13.78 -9.74
CA ASP A 21 -1.72 -13.47 -10.50
C ASP A 21 -2.39 -12.16 -10.06
N LEU A 22 -2.35 -11.86 -8.76
CA LEU A 22 -3.00 -10.67 -8.19
C LEU A 22 -2.38 -9.36 -8.68
N MET A 23 -1.08 -9.33 -8.98
CA MET A 23 -0.42 -8.13 -9.49
C MET A 23 -0.90 -7.73 -10.88
N ALA A 24 -1.39 -8.69 -11.69
CA ALA A 24 -1.79 -8.43 -13.07
C ALA A 24 -3.12 -7.70 -13.19
N GLY A 25 -3.99 -7.75 -12.17
CA GLY A 25 -5.32 -7.15 -12.26
C GLY A 25 -5.98 -6.76 -10.95
N ALA A 26 -5.64 -7.38 -9.82
CA ALA A 26 -6.24 -7.06 -8.52
C ALA A 26 -5.54 -5.89 -7.83
N VAL A 27 -4.26 -5.64 -8.13
CA VAL A 27 -3.53 -4.47 -7.63
C VAL A 27 -3.60 -3.35 -8.67
N GLY A 28 -4.18 -2.21 -8.30
CA GLY A 28 -4.26 -1.01 -9.14
C GLY A 28 -3.06 -0.08 -8.97
N GLY A 29 -2.40 -0.13 -7.81
CA GLY A 29 -1.17 0.61 -7.53
C GLY A 29 -0.97 0.85 -6.04
N ILE A 30 0.20 1.41 -5.69
CA ILE A 30 0.50 1.87 -4.32
C ILE A 30 0.86 3.35 -4.36
N GLY A 31 0.30 4.15 -3.46
CA GLY A 31 0.60 5.58 -3.44
C GLY A 31 0.20 6.30 -2.17
N PHE A 32 0.68 7.53 -2.05
CA PHE A 32 0.28 8.42 -0.97
C PHE A 32 -1.11 9.03 -1.21
N THR A 33 -1.88 9.14 -0.13
CA THR A 33 -3.04 10.03 -0.02
C THR A 33 -2.94 10.83 1.27
N ASP A 34 -3.74 11.87 1.36
CA ASP A 34 -3.75 12.78 2.50
C ASP A 34 -5.18 13.29 2.72
N ASP A 35 -5.58 13.47 3.98
CA ASP A 35 -6.85 14.07 4.39
C ASP A 35 -6.70 15.51 4.94
N GLY A 36 -5.49 16.08 4.87
CA GLY A 36 -5.13 17.39 5.39
C GLY A 36 -4.54 17.35 6.80
N SER A 37 -4.59 16.19 7.47
CA SER A 37 -4.01 15.96 8.79
C SER A 37 -3.08 14.75 8.81
N THR A 38 -3.38 13.74 8.01
CA THR A 38 -2.72 12.43 8.03
C THR A 38 -2.32 12.03 6.63
N ILE A 39 -1.07 11.62 6.46
CA ILE A 39 -0.58 11.00 5.24
C ILE A 39 -0.73 9.48 5.36
N TYR A 40 -1.27 8.86 4.32
CA TYR A 40 -1.45 7.41 4.23
C TYR A 40 -0.64 6.86 3.07
N VAL A 41 -0.12 5.65 3.22
CA VAL A 41 0.30 4.80 2.10
C VAL A 41 -0.81 3.80 1.83
N HIS A 42 -1.42 3.91 0.66
CA HIS A 42 -2.52 3.06 0.24
C HIS A 42 -2.11 2.07 -0.83
N LEU A 43 -2.64 0.86 -0.71
CA LEU A 43 -2.80 -0.07 -1.84
C LEU A 43 -4.19 0.12 -2.42
N PHE A 44 -4.25 0.45 -3.70
CA PHE A 44 -5.48 0.63 -4.45
C PHE A 44 -5.87 -0.66 -5.17
N PRO A 45 -7.15 -1.03 -5.16
CA PRO A 45 -7.64 -2.19 -5.88
C PRO A 45 -7.66 -1.88 -7.39
N GLY A 46 -7.24 -2.87 -8.17
CA GLY A 46 -7.37 -2.88 -9.62
C GLY A 46 -8.75 -3.39 -10.05
N PRO A 47 -9.02 -3.39 -11.37
CA PRO A 47 -10.32 -3.75 -11.91
C PRO A 47 -10.72 -5.21 -11.65
N ALA A 48 -9.76 -6.11 -11.45
CA ALA A 48 -10.03 -7.52 -11.14
C ALA A 48 -10.15 -7.79 -9.64
N ALA A 49 -9.94 -6.79 -8.77
CA ALA A 49 -10.16 -6.96 -7.35
C ALA A 49 -11.66 -7.14 -7.06
N ALA A 50 -11.98 -7.95 -6.05
CA ALA A 50 -13.35 -8.08 -5.57
C ALA A 50 -13.88 -6.78 -4.91
N ARG A 51 -12.98 -5.84 -4.61
CA ARG A 51 -13.27 -4.55 -3.98
C ARG A 51 -13.76 -3.51 -4.98
N ARG A 52 -14.73 -2.70 -4.57
CA ARG A 52 -15.20 -1.56 -5.35
C ARG A 52 -14.07 -0.53 -5.52
N PRO A 53 -13.96 0.10 -6.72
CA PRO A 53 -13.15 1.30 -6.90
C PRO A 53 -13.47 2.35 -5.83
N GLY A 54 -12.46 2.95 -5.22
CA GLY A 54 -12.60 3.94 -4.14
C GLY A 54 -12.44 3.39 -2.72
N ARG A 55 -12.30 2.07 -2.54
CA ARG A 55 -11.73 1.50 -1.32
C ARG A 55 -10.21 1.42 -1.46
N ALA A 56 -9.48 1.58 -0.36
CA ALA A 56 -8.04 1.40 -0.31
C ALA A 56 -7.66 0.61 0.94
N TYR A 57 -6.59 -0.18 0.84
CA TYR A 57 -5.99 -0.84 1.99
C TYR A 57 -4.87 0.06 2.54
N VAL A 58 -4.92 0.35 3.84
CA VAL A 58 -3.90 1.16 4.51
C VAL A 58 -2.69 0.29 4.82
N LEU A 59 -1.56 0.59 4.17
CA LEU A 59 -0.28 -0.06 4.44
C LEU A 59 0.49 0.64 5.56
N ALA A 60 0.37 1.96 5.67
CA ALA A 60 0.95 2.77 6.74
C ALA A 60 0.23 4.12 6.79
N TRP A 61 0.31 4.81 7.93
CA TRP A 61 -0.21 6.17 8.09
C TRP A 61 0.58 6.91 9.16
N GLN A 62 0.63 8.24 9.05
CA GLN A 62 1.27 9.12 10.01
C GLN A 62 0.65 10.51 9.91
N ASP A 63 0.36 11.11 11.06
CA ASP A 63 -0.05 12.52 11.13
C ASP A 63 1.07 13.41 10.58
N TYR A 64 0.69 14.55 9.97
CA TYR A 64 1.67 15.52 9.52
C TYR A 64 2.54 15.97 10.69
N ALA A 65 3.85 15.98 10.46
CA ALA A 65 4.76 16.71 11.33
C ALA A 65 4.42 18.21 11.26
N GLU A 66 4.19 18.81 12.43
CA GLU A 66 3.95 20.26 12.56
C GLU A 66 5.17 21.05 12.05
N ASP A 67 6.37 20.53 12.30
CA ASP A 67 7.63 21.09 11.82
C ASP A 67 7.92 20.65 10.37
N PRO A 68 7.99 21.58 9.40
CA PRO A 68 8.32 21.27 8.01
C PRO A 68 9.67 20.55 7.84
N SER A 69 10.63 20.78 8.72
CA SER A 69 11.97 20.16 8.65
C SER A 69 11.92 18.64 8.85
N GLN A 70 10.90 18.13 9.52
CA GLN A 70 10.72 16.71 9.83
C GLN A 70 9.86 15.96 8.79
N ARG A 71 9.26 16.67 7.83
CA ARG A 71 8.35 16.07 6.85
C ARG A 71 9.03 15.00 6.00
N LEU A 72 10.30 15.19 5.63
CA LEU A 72 11.04 14.19 4.86
C LEU A 72 11.23 12.88 5.64
N ASP A 73 11.46 12.97 6.95
CA ASP A 73 11.62 11.80 7.79
C ASP A 73 10.29 11.08 8.03
N CYS A 74 9.17 11.81 8.11
CA CYS A 74 7.82 11.23 8.08
C CYS A 74 7.58 10.41 6.79
N PHE A 75 7.87 10.96 5.61
CA PHE A 75 7.72 10.20 4.36
C PHE A 75 8.62 8.97 4.29
N ARG A 76 9.87 9.07 4.77
CA ARG A 76 10.80 7.92 4.82
C ARG A 76 10.32 6.84 5.78
N TRP A 77 9.82 7.24 6.95
CA TRP A 77 9.24 6.34 7.92
C TRP A 77 8.02 5.61 7.35
N LEU A 78 7.07 6.35 6.75
CA LEU A 78 5.89 5.78 6.10
C LEU A 78 6.23 4.74 5.04
N VAL A 79 7.23 5.00 4.22
CA VAL A 79 7.70 4.05 3.21
C VAL A 79 8.27 2.78 3.85
N ARG A 80 9.05 2.93 4.92
CA ARG A 80 9.63 1.80 5.65
C ARG A 80 8.53 0.95 6.29
N GLU A 81 7.58 1.59 6.96
CA GLU A 81 6.45 0.91 7.60
C GLU A 81 5.56 0.22 6.58
N ALA A 82 5.26 0.86 5.45
CA ALA A 82 4.47 0.24 4.39
C ALA A 82 5.16 -1.03 3.85
N LYS A 83 6.49 -1.00 3.70
CA LYS A 83 7.27 -2.17 3.28
C LYS A 83 7.20 -3.31 4.31
N LEU A 84 7.33 -2.98 5.60
CA LEU A 84 7.21 -3.97 6.69
C LEU A 84 5.80 -4.57 6.72
N ASN A 85 4.77 -3.73 6.63
CA ASN A 85 3.38 -4.18 6.61
C ASN A 85 3.07 -5.07 5.40
N ILE A 86 3.62 -4.78 4.21
CA ILE A 86 3.49 -5.69 3.06
C ILE A 86 4.04 -7.08 3.39
N ARG A 87 5.25 -7.15 3.94
CA ARG A 87 5.92 -8.42 4.26
C ARG A 87 5.17 -9.20 5.34
N ASP A 88 4.80 -8.50 6.40
CA ASP A 88 4.27 -9.12 7.61
C ASP A 88 2.78 -9.47 7.48
N HIS A 89 2.05 -8.80 6.57
CA HIS A 89 0.61 -8.95 6.35
C HIS A 89 0.23 -9.36 4.92
N VAL A 90 1.13 -9.99 4.15
CA VAL A 90 0.86 -10.37 2.75
C VAL A 90 -0.40 -11.23 2.60
N HIS A 91 -0.67 -12.15 3.54
CA HIS A 91 -1.89 -12.96 3.52
C HIS A 91 -3.16 -12.14 3.78
N ASP A 92 -3.09 -11.09 4.59
CA ASP A 92 -4.22 -10.18 4.84
C ASP A 92 -4.52 -9.36 3.61
N ILE A 93 -3.48 -8.89 2.92
CA ILE A 93 -3.60 -8.17 1.65
C ILE A 93 -4.27 -9.05 0.59
N VAL A 94 -3.84 -10.32 0.45
CA VAL A 94 -4.47 -11.30 -0.45
C VAL A 94 -5.95 -11.46 -0.12
N ARG A 95 -6.27 -11.76 1.15
CA ARG A 95 -7.66 -11.90 1.60
C ARG A 95 -8.46 -10.64 1.31
N TRP A 96 -7.88 -9.46 1.51
CA TRP A 96 -8.53 -8.20 1.25
C TRP A 96 -8.81 -7.95 -0.23
N LEU A 97 -7.89 -8.31 -1.12
CA LEU A 97 -8.03 -8.20 -2.58
C LEU A 97 -9.13 -9.12 -3.14
N GLU A 98 -9.31 -10.27 -2.51
CA GLU A 98 -10.26 -11.31 -2.94
C GLU A 98 -11.62 -11.24 -2.24
N ALA A 99 -11.72 -10.57 -1.10
CA ALA A 99 -12.96 -10.44 -0.34
C ALA A 99 -13.94 -9.46 -1.00
N ARG A 100 -15.18 -9.93 -1.21
CA ARG A 100 -16.31 -9.15 -1.77
C ARG A 100 -16.90 -8.19 -0.74
#